data_AF-A0A9X7JSK4-F1
#
_entry.id   AF-A0A9X7JSK4-F1
#
_cell.length_a   1.000
_cell.length_b   1.000
_cell.length_c   1.000
_cell.angle_alpha   90.00
_cell.angle_beta   90.00
_cell.angle_gamma   90.00
#
_symmetry.space_group_name_H-M   'P 1'
#
loop_
_entity.id
_entity.type
_entity.pdbx_description
1 polymer ?
#
loop_
_entity_poly.entity_id
_entity_poly.type
_entity_poly.pdbx_seq_one_letter_code
_entity_poly.pdbx_strand_id
1 'polypeptide(L)'
;MKAADYNQARSTLAKAGSQTAAKSHPVHGKTDVPVSYGTSLLAAARDEFRQTDKKLPPKDKKSDMSIAHYNAIHSAAKTMGIDTW
;
A
#
# COMPACT_ATOMS: atom_id res chain seq x y z
N MET A 1 -2.49 -15.43 -1.64
CA MET A 1 -1.92 -14.53 -0.60
C MET A 1 -2.75 -14.68 0.66
N LYS A 2 -2.15 -14.69 1.86
CA LYS A 2 -2.93 -14.86 3.09
C LYS A 2 -3.76 -13.62 3.38
N ALA A 3 -4.97 -13.82 3.88
CA ALA A 3 -5.85 -12.71 4.28
C ALA A 3 -5.22 -11.87 5.40
N ALA A 4 -4.45 -12.49 6.30
CA ALA A 4 -3.70 -11.80 7.35
C ALA A 4 -2.66 -10.82 6.77
N ASP A 5 -1.90 -11.24 5.76
CA ASP A 5 -0.90 -10.39 5.10
C ASP A 5 -1.55 -9.18 4.42
N TYR A 6 -2.68 -9.39 3.74
CA TYR A 6 -3.48 -8.29 3.18
C TYR A 6 -3.94 -7.30 4.26
N ASN A 7 -4.47 -7.80 5.37
CA ASN A 7 -4.94 -6.96 6.47
C ASN A 7 -3.79 -6.18 7.12
N GLN A 8 -2.62 -6.80 7.26
CA GLN A 8 -1.41 -6.16 7.79
C GLN A 8 -0.90 -5.08 6.83
N ALA A 9 -0.80 -5.38 5.53
CA ALA A 9 -0.41 -4.41 4.51
C ALA A 9 -1.37 -3.20 4.47
N ARG A 10 -2.68 -3.46 4.50
CA ARG A 10 -3.71 -2.43 4.62
C ARG A 10 -3.48 -1.55 5.85
N SER A 11 -3.18 -2.13 7.01
CA SER A 11 -2.91 -1.37 8.23
C SER A 11 -1.67 -0.49 8.11
N THR A 12 -0.59 -1.00 7.52
CA THR A 12 0.65 -0.25 7.26
C THR A 12 0.39 0.96 6.36
N LEU A 13 -0.33 0.77 5.26
CA LEU A 13 -0.68 1.84 4.34
C LEU A 13 -1.59 2.89 4.98
N ALA A 14 -2.57 2.46 5.78
CA ALA A 14 -3.46 3.36 6.51
C ALA A 14 -2.70 4.21 7.53
N LYS A 15 -1.74 3.63 8.27
CA LYS A 15 -0.86 4.37 9.20
C LYS A 15 0.06 5.35 8.48
N ALA A 16 0.47 5.03 7.26
CA ALA A 16 1.24 5.92 6.40
C ALA A 16 0.39 7.02 5.74
N GLY A 17 -0.93 7.06 5.98
CA GLY A 17 -1.81 8.12 5.51
C GLY A 17 -2.64 7.79 4.27
N SER A 18 -2.63 6.56 3.76
CA SER A 18 -3.53 6.18 2.66
C SER A 18 -4.98 6.08 3.16
N GLN A 19 -5.81 7.01 2.71
CA GLN A 19 -7.25 6.99 2.93
C GLN A 19 -7.91 5.82 2.21
N THR A 20 -7.40 5.43 1.05
CA THR A 20 -7.93 4.28 0.31
C THR A 20 -7.74 2.98 1.11
N ALA A 21 -6.54 2.77 1.66
CA ALA A 21 -6.29 1.65 2.55
C ALA A 21 -7.15 1.72 3.82
N ALA A 22 -7.30 2.91 4.42
CA ALA A 22 -8.13 3.10 5.60
C ALA A 22 -9.62 2.78 5.36
N LYS A 23 -10.15 3.12 4.17
CA LYS A 23 -11.55 2.87 3.78
C LYS A 23 -11.79 1.45 3.27
N SER A 24 -10.75 0.76 2.80
CA SER A 24 -10.89 -0.63 2.33
C SER A 24 -11.37 -1.55 3.46
N HIS A 25 -12.13 -2.60 3.15
CA HIS A 25 -12.58 -3.55 4.16
C HIS A 25 -11.49 -4.59 4.48
N PRO A 26 -11.26 -4.92 5.77
CA PRO A 26 -10.45 -6.06 6.12
C PRO A 26 -11.13 -7.35 5.67
N VAL A 27 -10.33 -8.37 5.40
CA VAL A 27 -10.81 -9.70 5.06
C VAL A 27 -11.00 -10.50 6.34
N HIS A 28 -12.22 -11.01 6.54
CA HIS A 28 -12.57 -11.92 7.64
C HIS A 28 -13.20 -13.21 7.08
N GLY A 29 -13.04 -14.31 7.81
CA GLY A 29 -13.64 -15.61 7.47
C GLY A 29 -13.04 -16.30 6.24
N LYS A 30 -11.93 -15.79 5.69
CA LYS A 30 -11.19 -16.40 4.58
C LYS A 30 -9.73 -16.56 4.95
N THR A 31 -9.14 -17.69 4.60
CA THR A 31 -7.71 -17.95 4.82
C THR A 31 -6.84 -17.24 3.78
N ASP A 32 -7.31 -17.26 2.53
CA ASP A 32 -6.56 -16.75 1.38
C ASP A 32 -7.43 -15.85 0.52
N VAL A 33 -6.79 -14.89 -0.13
CA VAL A 33 -7.41 -13.99 -1.11
C VAL A 33 -6.60 -13.96 -2.41
N PRO A 34 -7.26 -13.61 -3.54
CA PRO A 34 -6.57 -13.39 -4.80
C PRO A 34 -5.48 -12.32 -4.66
N VAL A 35 -4.36 -12.51 -5.36
CA VAL A 35 -3.27 -11.52 -5.41
C VAL A 35 -3.76 -10.17 -5.92
N SER A 36 -4.79 -10.17 -6.78
CA SER A 36 -5.42 -8.94 -7.31
C SER A 36 -5.95 -8.00 -6.24
N TYR A 37 -6.30 -8.49 -5.04
CA TYR A 37 -6.69 -7.64 -3.91
C TYR A 37 -5.50 -6.81 -3.42
N GLY A 38 -4.34 -7.45 -3.27
CA GLY A 38 -3.11 -6.80 -2.83
C GLY A 38 -2.57 -5.84 -3.89
N THR A 39 -2.54 -6.24 -5.16
CA THR A 39 -2.07 -5.35 -6.25
C THR A 39 -2.97 -4.13 -6.40
N SER A 40 -4.30 -4.29 -6.28
CA SER A 40 -5.23 -3.14 -6.32
C SER A 40 -5.04 -2.20 -5.14
N LEU A 41 -4.84 -2.73 -3.93
CA LEU A 41 -4.55 -1.94 -2.73
C LEU A 41 -3.24 -1.14 -2.89
N LEU A 42 -2.18 -1.78 -3.41
CA LEU A 42 -0.89 -1.13 -3.65
C LEU A 42 -0.99 -0.05 -4.73
N ALA A 43 -1.61 -0.34 -5.88
CA ALA A 43 -1.78 0.63 -6.96
C ALA A 43 -2.54 1.88 -6.48
N ALA A 44 -3.65 1.69 -5.74
CA ALA A 44 -4.42 2.81 -5.22
C ALA A 44 -3.63 3.65 -4.19
N ALA A 45 -2.92 2.99 -3.26
CA ALA A 45 -2.09 3.71 -2.28
C ALA A 45 -0.93 4.46 -2.96
N ARG A 46 -0.31 3.89 -4.00
CA ARG A 46 0.75 4.55 -4.78
C ARG A 46 0.26 5.85 -5.39
N ASP A 47 -0.88 5.80 -6.06
CA ASP A 47 -1.39 6.96 -6.78
C ASP A 47 -1.83 8.05 -5.78
N GLU A 48 -2.38 7.65 -4.64
CA GLU A 48 -2.71 8.55 -3.53
C GLU A 48 -1.47 9.22 -2.92
N PHE A 49 -0.41 8.45 -2.64
CA PHE A 49 0.85 8.99 -2.12
C PHE A 49 1.52 9.94 -3.10
N ARG A 50 1.57 9.59 -4.39
CA ARG A 50 2.10 10.46 -5.45
C ARG A 50 1.37 11.80 -5.51
N GLN A 51 0.04 11.77 -5.37
CA GLN A 51 -0.77 12.99 -5.35
C GLN A 51 -0.51 13.81 -4.09
N THR A 52 -0.40 13.17 -2.93
CA THR A 52 -0.13 13.82 -1.63
C THR A 52 1.23 14.50 -1.63
N ASP A 53 2.23 13.81 -2.15
CA ASP A 53 3.62 14.27 -2.17
C ASP A 53 3.94 15.17 -3.36
N LYS A 54 2.96 15.50 -4.21
CA LYS A 54 3.16 16.22 -5.47
C LYS A 54 3.99 17.51 -5.29
N LYS A 55 3.81 18.22 -4.17
CA LYS A 55 4.49 19.48 -3.85
C LYS A 55 5.92 19.33 -3.30
N LEU A 56 6.36 18.13 -2.94
CA LEU A 56 7.73 17.92 -2.47
C LEU A 56 8.74 18.14 -3.63
N PRO A 57 9.94 18.65 -3.34
CA PRO A 57 10.97 18.79 -4.36
C PRO A 57 11.49 17.41 -4.79
N PRO A 58 11.98 17.25 -6.04
CA PRO A 58 12.44 15.95 -6.56
C PRO A 58 13.49 15.25 -5.68
N LYS A 59 14.37 16.00 -5.02
CA LYS A 59 15.39 15.48 -4.11
C LYS A 59 14.84 14.72 -2.89
N ASP A 60 13.60 15.02 -2.50
CA ASP A 60 12.95 14.41 -1.33
C ASP A 60 11.96 13.30 -1.76
N LYS A 61 11.98 12.92 -3.05
CA LYS A 61 11.11 11.91 -3.63
C LYS A 61 11.87 10.69 -4.14
N LYS A 62 11.18 9.55 -4.12
CA LYS A 62 11.53 8.33 -4.83
C LYS A 62 10.29 7.79 -5.54
N SER A 63 10.38 7.59 -6.86
CA SER A 63 9.25 7.13 -7.69
C SER A 63 8.00 8.02 -7.56
N ASP A 64 8.21 9.33 -7.51
CA ASP A 64 7.21 10.39 -7.34
C ASP A 64 6.48 10.43 -5.99
N MET A 65 6.95 9.69 -4.99
CA MET A 65 6.44 9.69 -3.62
C MET A 65 7.54 10.12 -2.65
N SER A 66 7.20 10.58 -1.46
CA SER A 66 8.14 10.78 -0.36
C SER A 66 8.83 9.46 -0.02
N ILE A 67 10.05 9.54 0.51
CA ILE A 67 10.81 8.35 0.95
C ILE A 67 10.01 7.54 1.97
N ALA A 68 9.25 8.20 2.85
CA ALA A 68 8.39 7.56 3.84
C ALA A 68 7.27 6.73 3.18
N HIS A 69 6.52 7.32 2.24
CA HIS A 69 5.47 6.61 1.53
C HIS A 69 6.01 5.50 0.64
N TYR A 70 7.17 5.71 -0.01
CA TYR A 70 7.88 4.68 -0.76
C TYR A 70 8.21 3.46 0.12
N ASN A 71 8.74 3.69 1.32
CA ASN A 71 9.06 2.59 2.24
C ASN A 71 7.80 1.89 2.75
N ALA A 72 6.73 2.63 3.04
CA ALA A 72 5.46 2.07 3.49
C ALA A 72 4.85 1.13 2.45
N ILE A 73 4.82 1.54 1.18
CA ILE A 73 4.24 0.73 0.11
C ILE A 73 5.08 -0.51 -0.22
N HIS A 74 6.42 -0.40 -0.16
CA HIS A 74 7.31 -1.56 -0.34
C HIS A 74 7.22 -2.53 0.84
N SER A 75 7.07 -2.02 2.07
CA SER A 75 6.83 -2.86 3.26
C SER A 75 5.50 -3.63 3.16
N ALA A 76 4.44 -2.96 2.69
CA ALA A 76 3.15 -3.58 2.43
C ALA A 76 3.24 -4.67 1.34
N ALA A 77 3.91 -4.37 0.21
CA ALA A 77 4.13 -5.33 -0.88
C ALA A 77 4.92 -6.56 -0.41
N LYS A 78 6.00 -6.34 0.35
CA LYS A 78 6.82 -7.42 0.95
C LYS A 78 6.01 -8.28 1.92
N THR A 79 5.17 -7.67 2.76
CA THR A 79 4.29 -8.39 3.68
C THR A 79 3.35 -9.34 2.92
N MET A 80 2.86 -8.90 1.78
CA MET A 80 1.96 -9.65 0.91
C MET A 80 2.64 -10.66 -0.02
N GLY A 81 3.99 -10.63 -0.11
CA GLY A 81 4.75 -11.41 -1.09
C GLY A 81 4.43 -11.02 -2.55
N ILE A 82 4.23 -9.73 -2.80
CA ILE A 82 3.92 -9.20 -4.14
C ILE A 82 5.13 -8.42 -4.66
N ASP A 83 5.69 -8.90 -5.76
CA ASP A 83 6.92 -8.36 -6.34
C ASP A 83 6.64 -7.46 -7.56
N THR A 84 5.46 -7.61 -8.16
CA THR A 84 4.99 -6.87 -9.35
C THR A 84 3.58 -6.32 -9.13
N TRP A 85 3.42 -4.99 -9.19
CA TRP A 85 2.16 -4.28 -8.93
C TRP A 85 2.12 -2.86 -9.51
#